data_AF-A0A951KV99-F1
#
_entry.id   AF-A0A951KV99-F1
#
_cell.length_a   1.000
_cell.length_b   1.000
_cell.length_c   1.000
_cell.angle_alpha   90.00
_cell.angle_beta   90.00
_cell.angle_gamma   90.00
#
_symmetry.space_group_name_H-M   'P 1'
#
loop_
_entity.id
_entity.type
_entity.pdbx_description
1 polymer ?
#
loop_
_entity_poly.entity_id
_entity_poly.type
_entity_poly.pdbx_seq_one_letter_code
_entity_poly.pdbx_strand_id
1 'polypeptide(L)'
;MASEKQRQAARKNVKKAQSGARSKRSIASLDSKTRSALGREGAKAAARKRGASHGTGSGAGAMTVTELRREAARLDISGRSKMGKAQLIRAVSQKRRSRSS
;
A
#
# COMPACT_ATOMS: atom_id res chain seq x y z
N MET A 1 -23.52 -7.14 18.98
CA MET A 1 -23.26 -5.84 18.31
C MET A 1 -22.79 -4.86 19.38
N ALA A 2 -21.75 -4.06 19.12
CA ALA A 2 -21.32 -3.05 20.10
C ALA A 2 -22.47 -2.08 20.40
N SER A 3 -22.65 -1.72 21.67
CA SER A 3 -23.66 -0.73 22.07
C SER A 3 -23.27 0.66 21.57
N GLU A 4 -24.24 1.56 21.48
CA GLU A 4 -23.99 2.93 21.05
C GLU A 4 -23.02 3.65 22.00
N LYS A 5 -23.18 3.44 23.31
CA LYS A 5 -22.27 3.95 24.35
C LYS A 5 -20.82 3.50 24.10
N GLN A 6 -20.61 2.24 23.72
CA GLN A 6 -19.28 1.72 23.37
C GLN A 6 -18.70 2.39 22.12
N ARG A 7 -19.50 2.58 21.06
CA ARG A 7 -19.05 3.29 19.84
C ARG A 7 -18.71 4.74 20.12
N GLN A 8 -19.52 5.43 20.92
CA GLN A 8 -19.28 6.82 21.30
C GLN A 8 -17.99 6.97 22.13
N ALA A 9 -17.77 6.09 23.12
CA ALA A 9 -16.54 6.06 23.91
C ALA A 9 -15.31 5.82 23.02
N ALA A 10 -15.37 4.86 22.10
CA ALA A 10 -14.28 4.60 21.15
C ALA A 10 -13.96 5.83 20.30
N ARG A 11 -14.98 6.52 19.76
CA ARG A 11 -14.77 7.77 18.99
C ARG A 11 -14.10 8.86 19.83
N LYS A 12 -14.50 9.04 21.09
CA LYS A 12 -13.89 10.01 22.01
C LYS A 12 -12.43 9.67 22.29
N ASN A 13 -12.12 8.40 22.55
CA ASN A 13 -10.76 7.94 22.81
C ASN A 13 -9.84 8.15 21.60
N VAL A 14 -10.32 7.85 20.39
CA VAL A 14 -9.57 8.10 19.14
C VAL A 14 -9.27 9.59 18.98
N LYS A 15 -10.25 10.48 19.21
CA LYS A 15 -10.03 11.94 19.14
C LYS A 15 -8.98 12.42 20.14
N LYS A 16 -9.02 11.93 21.38
CA LYS A 16 -8.03 12.26 22.42
C LYS A 16 -6.62 11.78 22.06
N ALA A 17 -6.50 10.58 21.48
CA ALA A 17 -5.22 10.08 20.98
C ALA A 17 -4.69 10.93 19.82
N GLN A 18 -5.56 11.31 18.88
CA GLN A 18 -5.20 12.17 17.75
C GLN A 18 -4.71 13.55 18.20
N SER A 19 -5.37 14.18 19.19
CA SER A 19 -4.92 15.47 19.72
C SER A 19 -3.56 15.34 20.41
N GLY A 20 -3.37 14.33 21.27
CA GLY A 20 -2.08 14.06 21.93
C GLY A 20 -0.95 13.83 20.92
N ALA A 21 -1.19 13.05 19.87
CA ALA A 21 -0.23 12.81 18.80
C ALA A 21 0.14 14.09 18.03
N ARG A 22 -0.85 14.95 17.74
CA ARG A 22 -0.63 16.26 17.08
C ARG A 22 0.22 17.20 17.93
N SER A 23 -0.02 17.24 19.24
CA SER A 23 0.75 18.09 20.15
C SER A 23 2.18 17.59 20.35
N LYS A 24 2.36 16.27 20.52
CA LYS A 24 3.68 15.69 20.81
C LYS A 24 4.58 15.55 19.58
N ARG A 25 4.01 15.38 18.39
CA ARG A 25 4.74 15.21 17.11
C ARG A 25 5.92 14.21 17.22
N SER A 26 5.75 13.12 17.95
CA SER A 26 6.85 12.19 18.30
C SER A 26 7.59 11.60 17.09
N ILE A 27 6.92 11.45 15.95
CA ILE A 27 7.54 10.97 14.70
C ILE A 27 8.61 11.96 14.19
N ALA A 28 8.46 13.25 14.48
CA ALA A 28 9.38 14.28 14.02
C ALA A 28 10.74 14.25 14.74
N SER A 29 10.82 13.68 15.95
CA SER A 29 12.07 13.53 16.71
C SER A 29 12.80 12.21 16.44
N LEU A 30 12.20 11.29 15.66
CA LEU A 30 12.85 10.03 15.27
C LEU A 30 13.96 10.28 14.25
N ASP A 31 14.91 9.37 14.16
CA ASP A 31 15.95 9.39 13.14
C ASP A 31 15.35 9.37 11.72
N SER A 32 16.12 9.86 10.74
CA SER A 32 15.66 10.05 9.36
C SER A 32 15.20 8.74 8.70
N LYS A 33 15.86 7.62 9.01
CA LYS A 33 15.58 6.30 8.43
C LYS A 33 14.25 5.76 8.95
N THR A 34 14.04 5.82 10.27
CA THR A 34 12.81 5.38 10.94
C THR A 34 11.63 6.25 10.51
N ARG A 35 11.80 7.57 10.50
CA ARG A 35 10.77 8.52 10.02
C ARG A 35 10.33 8.21 8.59
N SER A 36 11.30 7.95 7.71
CA SER A 36 11.02 7.61 6.31
C SER A 36 10.33 6.26 6.15
N ALA A 37 10.71 5.26 6.95
CA ALA A 37 10.07 3.94 6.94
C ALA A 37 8.60 4.03 7.37
N LEU A 38 8.33 4.73 8.47
CA LEU A 38 6.96 4.96 8.95
C LEU A 38 6.11 5.75 7.95
N GLY A 39 6.71 6.75 7.28
CA GLY A 39 6.03 7.50 6.22
C GLY A 39 5.59 6.61 5.05
N ARG A 40 6.44 5.67 4.62
CA ARG A 40 6.08 4.69 3.56
C ARG A 40 4.95 3.76 3.99
N GLU A 41 4.97 3.27 5.23
CA GLU A 41 3.88 2.43 5.74
C GLU A 41 2.56 3.20 5.89
N GLY A 42 2.61 4.45 6.38
CA GLY A 42 1.46 5.34 6.43
C GLY A 42 0.86 5.59 5.03
N ALA A 43 1.71 5.82 4.02
CA ALA A 43 1.28 5.98 2.63
C ALA A 43 0.60 4.71 2.09
N LYS A 44 1.14 3.52 2.37
CA LYS A 44 0.51 2.23 2.00
C LYS A 44 -0.86 2.07 2.66
N ALA A 45 -0.98 2.34 3.95
CA ALA A 45 -2.25 2.27 4.66
C ALA A 45 -3.28 3.27 4.09
N ALA A 46 -2.87 4.49 3.79
CA ALA A 46 -3.72 5.51 3.19
C ALA A 46 -4.17 5.13 1.75
N ALA A 47 -3.30 4.49 0.97
CA ALA A 47 -3.67 3.97 -0.36
C ALA A 47 -4.75 2.88 -0.25
N ARG A 48 -4.59 1.92 0.68
CA ARG A 48 -5.60 0.88 0.95
C ARG A 48 -6.95 1.50 1.35
N LYS A 49 -6.95 2.47 2.27
CA LYS A 49 -8.17 3.16 2.72
C LYS A 49 -8.89 3.90 1.58
N ARG A 50 -8.15 4.46 0.63
CA ARG A 50 -8.70 5.16 -0.55
C ARG A 50 -9.23 4.21 -1.63
N GLY A 51 -9.22 2.89 -1.39
CA GLY A 51 -9.67 1.91 -2.36
C GLY A 51 -8.77 1.86 -3.59
N ALA A 52 -7.49 2.24 -3.45
CA ALA A 52 -6.56 2.25 -4.57
C ALA A 52 -6.56 0.87 -5.25
N SER A 53 -7.03 0.84 -6.50
CA SER A 53 -6.97 -0.33 -7.38
C SER A 53 -5.53 -0.67 -7.77
N HIS A 54 -4.62 0.29 -7.61
CA HIS A 54 -3.20 0.23 -7.90
C HIS A 54 -2.35 0.06 -6.62
N GLY A 55 -1.25 -0.68 -6.74
CA GLY A 55 -0.25 -0.85 -5.69
C GLY A 55 0.61 0.41 -5.46
N THR A 56 1.39 0.41 -4.40
CA THR A 56 2.35 1.50 -4.10
C THR A 56 3.71 1.22 -4.75
N GLY A 57 4.23 2.10 -5.59
CA GLY A 57 5.56 1.98 -6.21
C GLY A 57 5.63 2.65 -7.58
N SER A 58 6.64 2.29 -8.38
CA SER A 58 6.77 2.72 -9.78
C SER A 58 6.74 1.52 -10.72
N GLY A 59 6.33 1.72 -11.99
CA GLY A 59 6.25 0.65 -12.99
C GLY A 59 5.31 -0.48 -12.56
N ALA A 60 5.69 -1.73 -12.83
CA ALA A 60 4.88 -2.90 -12.45
C ALA A 60 4.71 -3.05 -10.92
N GLY A 61 5.63 -2.50 -10.12
CA GLY A 61 5.53 -2.52 -8.65
C GLY A 61 4.37 -1.68 -8.11
N ALA A 62 3.90 -0.72 -8.90
CA ALA A 62 2.73 0.11 -8.60
C ALA A 62 1.40 -0.58 -8.91
N MET A 63 1.39 -1.83 -9.37
CA MET A 63 0.17 -2.52 -9.79
C MET A 63 -0.32 -3.47 -8.67
N THR A 64 -1.63 -3.65 -8.56
CA THR A 64 -2.17 -4.75 -7.72
C THR A 64 -1.96 -6.11 -8.39
N VAL A 65 -2.15 -7.21 -7.64
CA VAL A 65 -2.01 -8.57 -8.19
C VAL A 65 -2.96 -8.78 -9.38
N THR A 66 -4.19 -8.26 -9.28
CA THR A 66 -5.19 -8.34 -10.35
C THR A 66 -4.73 -7.60 -11.60
N GLU A 67 -4.22 -6.39 -11.44
CA GLU A 67 -3.70 -5.58 -12.55
C GLU A 67 -2.46 -6.21 -13.16
N LEU A 68 -1.56 -6.72 -12.33
CA LEU A 68 -0.39 -7.46 -12.77
C LEU A 68 -0.77 -8.71 -13.58
N ARG A 69 -1.84 -9.42 -13.20
CA ARG A 69 -2.35 -10.57 -13.96
C ARG A 69 -2.96 -10.15 -15.30
N ARG A 70 -3.72 -9.05 -15.32
CA ARG A 70 -4.28 -8.50 -16.57
C ARG A 70 -3.18 -8.04 -17.52
N GLU A 71 -2.17 -7.35 -16.98
CA GLU A 71 -1.02 -6.89 -17.76
C GLU A 71 -0.16 -8.06 -18.24
N ALA A 72 0.09 -9.04 -17.38
CA ALA A 72 0.75 -10.29 -17.76
C ALA A 72 -0.02 -11.03 -18.86
N ALA A 73 -1.36 -10.93 -18.87
CA ALA A 73 -2.17 -11.49 -19.97
C ALA A 73 -1.96 -10.71 -21.28
N ARG A 74 -1.95 -9.37 -21.24
CA ARG A 74 -1.65 -8.52 -22.42
C ARG A 74 -0.25 -8.72 -22.98
N LEU A 75 0.68 -9.18 -22.14
CA LEU A 75 2.07 -9.42 -22.48
C LEU A 75 2.36 -10.90 -22.79
N ASP A 76 1.33 -11.75 -22.87
CA ASP A 76 1.41 -13.18 -23.16
C ASP A 76 2.37 -13.95 -22.23
N ILE A 77 2.37 -13.58 -20.95
CA ILE A 77 3.17 -14.26 -19.92
C ILE A 77 2.44 -15.54 -19.51
N SER A 78 3.03 -16.68 -19.84
CA SER A 78 2.55 -18.00 -19.43
C SER A 78 2.71 -18.22 -17.93
N GLY A 79 1.87 -19.07 -17.34
CA GLY A 79 1.92 -19.35 -15.89
C GLY A 79 1.47 -18.19 -14.98
N ARG A 80 1.04 -17.04 -15.53
CA ARG A 80 0.60 -15.83 -14.78
C ARG A 80 -0.43 -16.10 -13.68
N SER A 81 -1.30 -17.09 -13.85
CA SER A 81 -2.34 -17.45 -12.87
C SER A 81 -1.74 -18.07 -11.60
N LYS A 82 -0.62 -18.78 -11.72
CA LYS A 82 0.10 -19.43 -10.62
C LYS A 82 1.14 -18.53 -9.96
N MET A 83 1.45 -17.38 -10.56
CA MET A 83 2.46 -16.45 -10.04
C MET A 83 1.93 -15.60 -8.87
N GLY A 84 2.72 -15.50 -7.82
CA GLY A 84 2.52 -14.53 -6.74
C GLY A 84 2.89 -13.10 -7.15
N LYS A 85 2.54 -12.11 -6.33
CA LYS A 85 2.74 -10.67 -6.64
C LYS A 85 4.17 -10.35 -7.09
N ALA A 86 5.18 -10.82 -6.36
CA ALA A 86 6.59 -10.54 -6.66
C ALA A 86 7.07 -11.21 -7.96
N GLN A 87 6.54 -12.39 -8.29
CA GLN A 87 6.84 -13.07 -9.55
C GLN A 87 6.20 -12.33 -10.72
N LEU A 88 4.95 -11.89 -10.58
CA LEU A 88 4.26 -11.09 -11.59
C LEU A 88 4.95 -9.75 -11.85
N ILE A 89 5.37 -9.02 -10.81
CA ILE A 89 6.11 -7.75 -10.96
C ILE A 89 7.38 -7.97 -11.80
N ARG A 90 8.16 -9.01 -11.48
CA ARG A 90 9.40 -9.34 -12.22
C ARG A 90 9.10 -9.68 -13.68
N ALA A 91 8.16 -10.59 -13.93
CA ALA A 91 7.83 -11.04 -15.28
C ALA A 91 7.29 -9.90 -16.15
N VAL A 92 6.36 -9.09 -15.64
CA VAL A 92 5.83 -7.92 -16.36
C VAL A 92 6.93 -6.88 -16.62
N SER A 93 7.82 -6.63 -15.64
CA SER A 93 8.91 -5.68 -15.81
C SER A 93 9.93 -6.13 -16.87
N GLN A 94 10.31 -7.41 -16.87
CA GLN A 94 11.22 -8.00 -17.86
C GLN A 94 10.62 -7.94 -19.27
N LYS A 95 9.36 -8.36 -19.43
CA LYS A 95 8.69 -8.38 -20.74
C LYS A 95 8.43 -6.98 -21.31
N ARG A 96 8.19 -5.97 -20.46
CA ARG A 96 8.10 -4.56 -20.89
C ARG A 96 9.46 -4.03 -21.39
N ARG A 97 10.54 -4.38 -20.68
CA ARG A 97 11.91 -3.97 -21.06
C ARG A 97 12.30 -4.57 -22.41
N SER A 98 12.03 -5.86 -22.63
CA SER A 98 12.36 -6.55 -23.88
C SER A 98 11.55 -6.10 -25.10
N ARG A 99 10.46 -5.33 -24.92
CA ARG A 99 9.68 -4.73 -26.03
C ARG A 99 10.09 -3.29 -26.34
N SER A 100 10.90 -2.68 -25.47
CA SER A 100 11.39 -1.30 -25.62
C SER A 100 12.83 -1.27 -26.14
N SER A 101 13.44 -2.44 -26.35
CA SER A 101 14.71 -2.67 -27.05
C SER A 101 14.40 -3.34 -28.38
#